data_AF-A0A9X3SU46-F1
#
_entry.id   AF-A0A9X3SU46-F1
#
_cell.length_a   1.000
_cell.length_b   1.000
_cell.length_c   1.000
_cell.angle_alpha   90.00
_cell.angle_beta   90.00
_cell.angle_gamma   90.00
#
_symmetry.space_group_name_H-M   'P 1'
#
loop_
_entity.id
_entity.type
_entity.pdbx_description
1 polymer ?
#
loop_
_entity_poly.entity_id
_entity_poly.type
_entity_poly.pdbx_seq_one_letter_code
_entity_poly.pdbx_strand_id
1 'polypeptide(L)'
;MTMINTRKKRRAKTLRRVTTGVAAGTAVGLAVAGVAVAANRTERVIPKLPAPGATTEAELLSKGIELVVAGRKIRTGPLQGRAAFEIEANQTDPSAVRTRIKAFHLATTSLREGITVTVDLEQRTGIRHVASRLRRVSADSPRFQHTLALPCIITIANTQALGLPAGIDEPLALAATVPVELSGKPSGFPDDRAQYKLNERIELTASGLPLGYKASIVKFPLQVKGL
;
A
#
# COMPACT_ATOMS: atom_id res chain seq x y z
N MET A 1 -39.38 58.34 -2.78
CA MET A 1 -39.66 58.28 -4.23
C MET A 1 -38.62 57.35 -4.84
N THR A 2 -38.90 56.24 -5.52
CA THR A 2 -40.14 55.54 -5.90
C THR A 2 -39.71 54.10 -6.22
N MET A 3 -40.49 53.10 -5.78
CA MET A 3 -40.44 51.72 -6.28
C MET A 3 -40.79 51.67 -7.78
N ILE A 4 -40.49 50.57 -8.49
CA ILE A 4 -41.52 49.66 -9.09
C ILE A 4 -40.89 48.65 -10.06
N ASN A 5 -41.24 47.41 -9.77
CA ASN A 5 -41.16 46.14 -10.49
C ASN A 5 -41.68 46.12 -11.95
N THR A 6 -41.47 44.94 -12.57
CA THR A 6 -42.34 44.20 -13.54
C THR A 6 -41.88 44.23 -15.01
N ARG A 7 -42.06 43.20 -15.87
CA ARG A 7 -42.47 41.78 -15.82
C ARG A 7 -42.30 41.20 -17.25
N LYS A 8 -41.93 39.92 -17.34
CA LYS A 8 -42.44 38.81 -18.20
C LYS A 8 -42.96 39.08 -19.63
N LYS A 9 -42.60 38.19 -20.57
CA LYS A 9 -43.50 37.31 -21.39
C LYS A 9 -42.64 36.26 -22.16
N ARG A 10 -42.72 34.96 -21.84
CA ARG A 10 -43.65 33.91 -22.35
C ARG A 10 -43.60 33.66 -23.86
N ARG A 11 -43.18 32.46 -24.27
CA ARG A 11 -43.92 31.63 -25.25
C ARG A 11 -43.97 30.18 -24.78
N ALA A 12 -45.21 29.72 -24.61
CA ALA A 12 -45.58 28.34 -24.40
C ALA A 12 -45.77 27.66 -25.77
N LYS A 13 -45.58 26.34 -25.83
CA LYS A 13 -46.41 25.52 -26.72
C LYS A 13 -46.79 24.22 -26.02
N THR A 14 -48.09 24.10 -25.88
CA THR A 14 -48.87 23.07 -25.20
C THR A 14 -49.28 21.99 -26.20
N LEU A 15 -49.32 20.74 -25.75
CA LEU A 15 -50.24 19.67 -26.16
C LEU A 15 -50.40 18.81 -24.89
N ARG A 16 -51.43 18.93 -24.03
CA ARG A 16 -52.84 18.47 -24.16
C ARG A 16 -52.90 17.13 -24.91
N ARG A 17 -53.49 16.04 -24.40
CA ARG A 17 -54.67 15.77 -23.53
C ARG A 17 -54.63 14.22 -23.34
N VAL A 18 -55.09 13.52 -22.31
CA VAL A 18 -56.44 13.41 -21.72
C VAL A 18 -56.31 12.62 -20.41
N THR A 19 -56.90 13.13 -19.34
CA THR A 19 -57.37 12.39 -18.16
C THR A 19 -58.79 11.92 -18.40
N THR A 20 -59.15 10.68 -18.03
CA THR A 20 -60.36 10.33 -17.25
C THR A 20 -60.58 8.82 -17.23
N GLY A 21 -60.77 8.28 -16.03
CA GLY A 21 -61.21 6.90 -15.81
C GLY A 21 -61.23 6.57 -14.32
N VAL A 22 -62.07 7.28 -13.55
CA VAL A 22 -62.47 6.83 -12.22
C VAL A 22 -63.66 5.90 -12.43
N ALA A 23 -63.49 4.61 -12.17
CA ALA A 23 -64.59 3.68 -11.95
C ALA A 23 -64.49 3.19 -10.50
N ALA A 24 -65.41 3.64 -9.68
CA ALA A 24 -65.69 3.03 -8.39
C ALA A 24 -66.45 1.72 -8.64
N GLY A 25 -65.96 0.62 -8.07
CA GLY A 25 -66.59 -0.70 -8.11
C GLY A 25 -65.95 -1.59 -7.06
N THR A 26 -66.65 -1.79 -5.95
CA THR A 26 -66.33 -2.68 -4.84
C THR A 26 -66.38 -4.16 -5.26
N ALA A 27 -65.31 -4.94 -5.03
CA ALA A 27 -65.37 -6.37 -4.69
C ALA A 27 -63.97 -6.94 -4.33
N VAL A 28 -63.84 -7.33 -3.06
CA VAL A 28 -63.11 -8.48 -2.50
C VAL A 28 -62.00 -9.13 -3.35
N GLY A 29 -60.76 -9.13 -2.83
CA GLY A 29 -59.71 -10.03 -3.32
C GLY A 29 -58.33 -9.75 -2.74
N LEU A 30 -57.89 -10.60 -1.82
CA LEU A 30 -56.52 -10.71 -1.32
C LEU A 30 -55.47 -10.67 -2.44
N ALA A 31 -54.53 -9.74 -2.34
CA ALA A 31 -53.10 -9.97 -2.57
C ALA A 31 -52.37 -8.67 -2.26
N VAL A 32 -51.93 -8.52 -1.01
CA VAL A 32 -50.88 -7.56 -0.69
C VAL A 32 -49.72 -7.90 -1.62
N ALA A 33 -49.39 -6.94 -2.48
CA ALA A 33 -48.28 -7.02 -3.41
C ALA A 33 -47.02 -7.40 -2.62
N GLY A 34 -46.66 -8.67 -2.72
CA GLY A 34 -45.31 -9.15 -2.46
C GLY A 34 -44.40 -8.56 -3.51
N VAL A 35 -44.11 -7.27 -3.41
CA VAL A 35 -42.88 -6.71 -3.95
C VAL A 35 -41.80 -7.22 -3.01
N ALA A 36 -41.44 -8.49 -3.19
CA ALA A 36 -40.15 -8.98 -2.76
C ALA A 36 -39.14 -8.09 -3.50
N VAL A 37 -38.68 -7.06 -2.82
CA VAL A 37 -37.43 -6.40 -3.16
C VAL A 37 -36.40 -7.51 -3.10
N ALA A 38 -36.15 -8.12 -4.24
CA ALA A 38 -35.00 -8.98 -4.46
C ALA A 38 -33.80 -8.08 -4.20
N ALA A 39 -33.37 -8.05 -2.94
CA ALA A 39 -32.09 -7.53 -2.57
C ALA A 39 -31.11 -8.37 -3.38
N ASN A 40 -30.53 -7.76 -4.42
CA ASN A 40 -29.33 -8.27 -5.07
C ASN A 40 -28.28 -8.39 -3.96
N ARG A 41 -28.27 -9.53 -3.26
CA ARG A 41 -27.11 -10.02 -2.54
C ARG A 41 -26.10 -10.28 -3.65
N THR A 42 -25.32 -9.25 -3.98
CA THR A 42 -23.99 -9.48 -4.54
C THR A 42 -23.31 -10.42 -3.55
N GLU A 43 -23.22 -11.70 -3.90
CA GLU A 43 -22.36 -12.65 -3.21
C GLU A 43 -21.01 -11.96 -3.09
N ARG A 44 -20.64 -11.66 -1.84
CA ARG A 44 -19.36 -11.05 -1.54
C ARG A 44 -18.35 -12.14 -1.89
N VAL A 45 -17.79 -12.10 -3.10
CA VAL A 45 -16.73 -13.01 -3.52
C VAL A 45 -15.60 -12.82 -2.52
N ILE A 46 -15.45 -13.78 -1.59
CA ILE A 46 -14.35 -13.76 -0.62
C ILE A 46 -13.13 -14.24 -1.39
N PRO A 47 -12.13 -13.39 -1.67
CA PRO A 47 -10.88 -13.84 -2.26
C PRO A 47 -10.28 -14.93 -1.39
N LYS A 48 -9.99 -16.07 -2.01
CA LYS A 48 -9.36 -17.21 -1.36
C LYS A 48 -7.88 -16.90 -1.13
N LEU A 49 -7.30 -17.42 -0.04
CA LEU A 49 -5.85 -17.42 0.11
C LEU A 49 -5.24 -18.19 -1.08
N PRO A 50 -4.14 -17.70 -1.66
CA PRO A 50 -3.39 -18.44 -2.66
C PRO A 50 -3.03 -19.85 -2.18
N ALA A 51 -2.95 -20.80 -3.11
CA ALA A 51 -2.54 -22.17 -2.77
C ALA A 51 -1.07 -22.21 -2.35
N PRO A 52 -0.69 -22.98 -1.32
CA PRO A 52 0.72 -23.26 -1.01
C PRO A 52 1.47 -23.80 -2.24
N GLY A 53 2.72 -23.38 -2.42
CA GLY A 53 3.56 -23.68 -3.58
C GLY A 53 3.38 -22.73 -4.77
N ALA A 54 2.33 -21.89 -4.78
CA ALA A 54 2.21 -20.85 -5.79
C ALA A 54 3.36 -19.84 -5.67
N THR A 55 3.98 -19.51 -6.80
CA THR A 55 4.94 -18.41 -6.88
C THR A 55 4.31 -17.28 -7.70
N THR A 56 4.51 -16.05 -7.27
CA THR A 56 4.01 -14.87 -7.96
C THR A 56 5.06 -13.79 -8.00
N GLU A 57 5.28 -13.22 -9.17
CA GLU A 57 6.16 -12.08 -9.36
C GLU A 57 5.35 -10.78 -9.35
N ALA A 58 5.97 -9.71 -8.86
CA ALA A 58 5.38 -8.39 -8.90
C ALA A 58 6.45 -7.30 -9.04
N GLU A 59 6.07 -6.20 -9.69
CA GLU A 59 6.86 -4.98 -9.68
C GLU A 59 6.67 -4.24 -8.37
N LEU A 60 7.76 -3.64 -7.90
CA LEU A 60 7.83 -2.87 -6.68
C LEU A 60 8.20 -1.43 -7.03
N LEU A 61 7.38 -0.50 -6.57
CA LEU A 61 7.53 0.93 -6.83
C LEU A 61 7.46 1.71 -5.52
N SER A 62 8.45 2.57 -5.27
CA SER A 62 8.45 3.49 -4.14
C SER A 62 8.64 4.92 -4.64
N LYS A 63 7.99 5.87 -3.97
CA LYS A 63 8.21 7.30 -4.21
C LYS A 63 9.48 7.83 -3.54
N GLY A 64 10.22 6.98 -2.85
CA GLY A 64 11.39 7.36 -2.06
C GLY A 64 11.21 7.05 -0.58
N ILE A 65 12.33 6.82 0.10
CA ILE A 65 12.44 6.55 1.53
C ILE A 65 12.79 7.87 2.22
N GLU A 66 12.17 8.13 3.38
CA GLU A 66 12.56 9.24 4.27
C GLU A 66 13.50 8.68 5.34
N LEU A 67 14.74 9.17 5.31
CA LEU A 67 15.81 8.84 6.25
C LEU A 67 16.02 10.01 7.21
N VAL A 68 16.41 9.70 8.43
CA VAL A 68 16.98 10.66 9.38
C VAL A 68 18.38 10.18 9.71
N VAL A 69 19.39 10.98 9.35
CA VAL A 69 20.81 10.70 9.64
C VAL A 69 21.38 11.92 10.33
N ALA A 70 21.99 11.74 11.50
CA ALA A 70 22.56 12.86 12.28
C ALA A 70 21.54 13.98 12.57
N GLY A 71 20.27 13.64 12.75
CA GLY A 71 19.19 14.61 12.96
C GLY A 71 18.70 15.31 11.69
N ARG A 72 19.38 15.15 10.54
CA ARG A 72 18.95 15.71 9.25
C ARG A 72 18.05 14.74 8.51
N LYS A 73 16.98 15.27 7.92
CA LYS A 73 16.05 14.51 7.08
C LYS A 73 16.58 14.45 5.65
N ILE A 74 16.64 13.26 5.09
CA ILE A 74 17.04 13.01 3.71
C ILE A 74 15.91 12.24 3.04
N ARG A 75 15.55 12.63 1.81
CA ARG A 75 14.60 11.88 0.99
C ARG A 75 15.34 11.27 -0.19
N THR A 76 15.21 9.97 -0.38
CA THR A 76 15.79 9.32 -1.56
C THR A 76 14.97 9.62 -2.81
N GLY A 77 15.54 9.34 -3.98
CA GLY A 77 14.80 9.22 -5.23
C GLY A 77 13.78 8.08 -5.20
N PRO A 78 12.90 8.01 -6.23
CA PRO A 78 12.00 6.88 -6.38
C PRO A 78 12.79 5.58 -6.52
N LEU A 79 12.28 4.51 -5.93
CA LEU A 79 12.87 3.18 -6.04
C LEU A 79 12.00 2.32 -6.94
N GLN A 80 12.63 1.51 -7.77
CA GLN A 80 11.95 0.55 -8.63
C GLN A 80 12.67 -0.80 -8.57
N GLY A 81 11.89 -1.86 -8.67
CA GLY A 81 12.38 -3.20 -8.46
C GLY A 81 11.34 -4.27 -8.70
N ARG A 82 11.67 -5.50 -8.31
CA ARG A 82 10.81 -6.68 -8.45
C ARG A 82 10.95 -7.59 -7.24
N ALA A 83 9.89 -8.33 -6.96
CA ALA A 83 9.90 -9.40 -5.98
C ALA A 83 9.17 -10.63 -6.50
N ALA A 84 9.70 -11.80 -6.14
CA ALA A 84 9.05 -13.09 -6.31
C ALA A 84 8.63 -13.62 -4.93
N PHE A 85 7.33 -13.86 -4.76
CA PHE A 85 6.72 -14.38 -3.54
C PHE A 85 6.32 -15.83 -3.76
N GLU A 86 6.79 -16.72 -2.90
CA GLU A 86 6.27 -18.08 -2.77
C GLU A 86 5.31 -18.14 -1.59
N ILE A 87 4.18 -18.81 -1.81
CA ILE A 87 3.18 -19.05 -0.78
C ILE A 87 3.53 -20.35 -0.06
N GLU A 88 3.71 -20.27 1.24
CA GLU A 88 3.94 -21.41 2.11
C GLU A 88 2.72 -21.65 3.00
N ALA A 89 2.42 -22.91 3.25
CA ALA A 89 1.41 -23.27 4.24
C ALA A 89 1.88 -22.79 5.62
N ASN A 90 1.04 -22.05 6.33
CA ASN A 90 1.33 -21.73 7.72
C ASN A 90 0.83 -22.89 8.60
N GLN A 91 1.75 -23.73 9.07
CA GLN A 91 1.41 -24.87 9.92
C GLN A 91 0.84 -24.46 11.29
N THR A 92 1.03 -23.20 11.70
CA THR A 92 0.63 -22.70 13.03
C THR A 92 -0.70 -21.95 13.03
N ASP A 93 -1.10 -21.35 11.90
CA ASP A 93 -2.34 -20.58 11.79
C ASP A 93 -3.01 -20.87 10.43
N PRO A 94 -4.08 -21.69 10.40
CA PRO A 94 -4.77 -22.05 9.17
C PRO A 94 -5.52 -20.87 8.51
N SER A 95 -5.66 -19.73 9.21
CA SER A 95 -6.23 -18.50 8.65
C SER A 95 -5.21 -17.60 7.95
N ALA A 96 -3.95 -18.03 7.91
CA ALA A 96 -2.83 -17.32 7.30
C ALA A 96 -2.02 -18.25 6.38
N VAL A 97 -1.33 -17.65 5.43
CA VAL A 97 -0.24 -18.29 4.69
C VAL A 97 1.05 -17.52 4.97
N ARG A 98 2.17 -18.23 5.01
CA ARG A 98 3.48 -17.57 5.03
C ARG A 98 3.82 -17.17 3.61
N THR A 99 4.42 -16.01 3.44
CA THR A 99 4.96 -15.59 2.15
C THR A 99 6.48 -15.59 2.27
N ARG A 100 7.12 -16.50 1.54
CA ARG A 100 8.58 -16.50 1.42
C ARG A 100 8.95 -15.64 0.23
N ILE A 101 9.83 -14.68 0.44
CA ILE A 101 10.42 -13.92 -0.65
C ILE A 101 11.54 -14.79 -1.23
N LYS A 102 11.47 -15.11 -2.52
CA LYS A 102 12.47 -15.91 -3.27
C LYS A 102 13.53 -15.03 -3.92
N ALA A 103 13.09 -13.91 -4.46
CA ALA A 103 13.94 -12.89 -5.04
C ALA A 103 13.35 -11.54 -4.67
N PHE A 104 14.22 -10.61 -4.31
CA PHE A 104 13.85 -9.23 -4.01
C PHE A 104 14.99 -8.34 -4.42
N HIS A 105 14.67 -7.34 -5.23
CA HIS A 105 15.60 -6.28 -5.57
C HIS A 105 14.81 -4.99 -5.66
N LEU A 106 15.19 -3.99 -4.86
CA LEU A 106 14.66 -2.64 -4.94
C LEU A 106 15.81 -1.65 -4.77
N ALA A 107 16.07 -0.86 -5.82
CA ALA A 107 17.22 0.02 -5.86
C ALA A 107 16.85 1.45 -6.28
N THR A 108 17.66 2.40 -5.82
CA THR A 108 17.73 3.76 -6.36
C THR A 108 19.11 4.34 -6.11
N THR A 109 19.55 5.22 -6.99
CA THR A 109 20.67 6.13 -6.75
C THR A 109 20.18 7.53 -7.04
N SER A 110 20.26 8.42 -6.04
CA SER A 110 19.81 9.80 -6.19
C SER A 110 20.81 10.77 -5.58
N LEU A 111 21.17 11.79 -6.35
CA LEU A 111 21.88 12.96 -5.87
C LEU A 111 20.84 14.00 -5.42
N ARG A 112 20.84 14.34 -4.13
CA ARG A 112 20.02 15.43 -3.59
C ARG A 112 20.83 16.23 -2.59
N GLU A 113 20.76 17.56 -2.68
CA GLU A 113 21.46 18.46 -1.75
C GLU A 113 22.98 18.17 -1.68
N GLY A 114 23.56 17.73 -2.80
CA GLY A 114 24.97 17.32 -2.89
C GLY A 114 25.29 15.94 -2.30
N ILE A 115 24.31 15.25 -1.72
CA ILE A 115 24.45 13.92 -1.11
C ILE A 115 23.98 12.86 -2.11
N THR A 116 24.81 11.85 -2.34
CA THR A 116 24.42 10.69 -3.14
C THR A 116 23.95 9.59 -2.22
N VAL A 117 22.67 9.23 -2.31
CA VAL A 117 22.10 8.11 -1.57
C VAL A 117 21.84 6.97 -2.54
N THR A 118 22.43 5.82 -2.26
CA THR A 118 22.13 4.56 -2.93
C THR A 118 21.40 3.67 -1.93
N VAL A 119 20.19 3.28 -2.27
CA VAL A 119 19.46 2.26 -1.51
C VAL A 119 19.54 1.00 -2.33
N ASP A 120 20.00 -0.08 -1.71
CA ASP A 120 20.00 -1.40 -2.32
C ASP A 120 19.43 -2.41 -1.33
N LEU A 121 18.25 -2.89 -1.67
CA LEU A 121 17.54 -3.89 -0.90
C LEU A 121 17.57 -5.16 -1.73
N GLU A 122 18.50 -6.06 -1.40
CA GLU A 122 18.63 -7.36 -2.05
C GLU A 122 18.51 -8.48 -1.02
N GLN A 123 17.85 -9.57 -1.40
CA GLN A 123 17.88 -10.81 -0.64
C GLN A 123 19.24 -11.50 -0.80
N ARG A 124 20.19 -11.24 0.10
CA ARG A 124 21.49 -11.92 0.11
C ARG A 124 21.37 -13.37 0.57
N THR A 125 22.00 -14.29 -0.17
CA THR A 125 22.17 -15.70 0.23
C THR A 125 22.86 -15.81 1.59
N GLY A 126 22.27 -16.55 2.53
CA GLY A 126 22.84 -16.80 3.86
C GLY A 126 22.23 -16.00 5.02
N ILE A 127 21.41 -14.97 4.75
CA ILE A 127 20.60 -14.30 5.78
C ILE A 127 19.39 -15.21 6.08
N ARG A 128 19.15 -15.54 7.35
CA ARG A 128 17.96 -16.31 7.79
C ARG A 128 16.72 -15.72 7.13
N HIS A 129 15.92 -16.57 6.50
CA HIS A 129 14.66 -16.15 5.85
C HIS A 129 13.83 -15.33 6.84
N VAL A 130 13.67 -14.05 6.55
CA VAL A 130 12.72 -13.23 7.28
C VAL A 130 11.35 -13.54 6.69
N ALA A 131 10.51 -14.21 7.47
CA ALA A 131 9.23 -14.70 6.99
C ALA A 131 8.25 -13.53 6.86
N SER A 132 7.87 -13.21 5.62
CA SER A 132 6.72 -12.34 5.37
C SER A 132 5.43 -13.13 5.64
N ARG A 133 4.33 -12.43 5.95
CA ARG A 133 3.09 -13.07 6.41
C ARG A 133 1.88 -12.46 5.75
N LEU A 134 1.08 -13.30 5.08
CA LEU A 134 -0.21 -12.93 4.51
C LEU A 134 -1.33 -13.57 5.33
N ARG A 135 -2.16 -12.75 5.97
CA ARG A 135 -3.26 -13.20 6.83
C ARG A 135 -4.58 -12.64 6.34
N ARG A 136 -5.63 -13.45 6.34
CA ARG A 136 -6.99 -12.95 6.11
C ARG A 136 -7.47 -12.19 7.34
N VAL A 137 -7.96 -10.95 7.17
CA VAL A 137 -8.34 -10.08 8.31
C VAL A 137 -9.55 -10.63 9.06
N SER A 138 -10.55 -11.15 8.35
CA SER A 138 -11.68 -11.88 8.93
C SER A 138 -12.28 -12.83 7.92
N ALA A 139 -13.09 -13.80 8.37
CA ALA A 139 -13.75 -14.76 7.49
C ALA A 139 -14.64 -14.08 6.44
N ASP A 140 -15.31 -12.98 6.81
CA ASP A 140 -16.28 -12.28 5.97
C ASP A 140 -15.72 -11.05 5.24
N SER A 141 -14.42 -10.78 5.40
CA SER A 141 -13.75 -9.63 4.78
C SER A 141 -12.93 -10.09 3.57
N PRO A 142 -13.06 -9.42 2.41
CA PRO A 142 -12.20 -9.67 1.27
C PRO A 142 -10.80 -9.05 1.43
N ARG A 143 -10.43 -8.60 2.62
CA ARG A 143 -9.16 -7.92 2.88
C ARG A 143 -8.18 -8.86 3.55
N PHE A 144 -6.97 -8.85 3.04
CA PHE A 144 -5.82 -9.45 3.69
C PHE A 144 -5.00 -8.38 4.41
N GLN A 145 -4.18 -8.83 5.36
CA GLN A 145 -3.08 -8.08 5.91
C GLN A 145 -1.80 -8.79 5.48
N HIS A 146 -0.93 -8.06 4.80
CA HIS A 146 0.36 -8.58 4.37
C HIS A 146 1.47 -7.78 5.06
N THR A 147 2.35 -8.46 5.79
CA THR A 147 3.57 -7.88 6.33
C THR A 147 4.75 -8.42 5.53
N LEU A 148 5.41 -7.52 4.80
CA LEU A 148 6.68 -7.75 4.12
C LEU A 148 7.82 -7.47 5.09
N ALA A 149 8.78 -8.37 5.19
CA ALA A 149 9.95 -8.19 6.03
C ALA A 149 11.22 -8.27 5.17
N LEU A 150 11.95 -7.16 5.10
CA LEU A 150 13.01 -6.95 4.11
C LEU A 150 14.36 -6.64 4.80
N PRO A 151 15.46 -7.31 4.43
CA PRO A 151 16.79 -6.82 4.79
C PRO A 151 17.03 -5.47 4.11
N CYS A 152 17.71 -4.54 4.79
CA CYS A 152 17.93 -3.20 4.27
C CYS A 152 19.36 -2.72 4.49
N ILE A 153 20.01 -2.35 3.38
CA ILE A 153 21.30 -1.68 3.35
C ILE A 153 21.13 -0.38 2.55
N ILE A 154 21.65 0.71 3.08
CA ILE A 154 21.63 2.03 2.46
C ILE A 154 23.06 2.56 2.50
N THR A 155 23.59 2.97 1.36
CA THR A 155 24.89 3.62 1.28
C THR A 155 24.71 5.10 0.98
N ILE A 156 25.48 5.94 1.68
CA ILE A 156 25.45 7.40 1.52
C ILE A 156 26.87 7.87 1.23
N ALA A 157 27.06 8.51 0.07
CA ALA A 157 28.28 9.21 -0.29
C ALA A 157 28.11 10.73 -0.13
N ASN A 158 29.24 11.42 -0.04
CA ASN A 158 29.39 12.81 0.38
C ASN A 158 28.81 13.07 1.78
N THR A 159 29.32 12.32 2.76
CA THR A 159 28.87 12.39 4.16
C THR A 159 29.17 13.72 4.81
N GLN A 160 30.17 14.47 4.33
CA GLN A 160 30.49 15.82 4.81
C GLN A 160 29.31 16.78 4.63
N ALA A 161 28.54 16.64 3.54
CA ALA A 161 27.34 17.45 3.32
C ALA A 161 26.24 17.18 4.35
N LEU A 162 26.32 16.09 5.13
CA LEU A 162 25.43 15.81 6.26
C LEU A 162 25.86 16.48 7.57
N GLY A 163 27.00 17.17 7.61
CA GLY A 163 27.56 17.71 8.84
C GLY A 163 28.17 16.63 9.74
N LEU A 164 28.52 15.49 9.15
CA LEU A 164 29.26 14.43 9.81
C LEU A 164 30.76 14.80 9.86
N PRO A 165 31.48 14.42 10.94
CA PRO A 165 32.89 14.75 11.09
C PRO A 165 33.78 14.16 9.99
N ALA A 166 34.90 14.83 9.71
CA ALA A 166 35.92 14.30 8.80
C ALA A 166 36.52 13.00 9.36
N GLY A 167 36.75 12.01 8.49
CA GLY A 167 37.29 10.70 8.87
C GLY A 167 36.25 9.57 9.01
N ILE A 168 35.00 9.82 8.63
CA ILE A 168 33.98 8.76 8.47
C ILE A 168 34.17 8.06 7.13
N ASP A 169 34.05 6.73 7.13
CA ASP A 169 34.12 5.89 5.93
C ASP A 169 33.17 6.40 4.84
N GLU A 170 33.69 6.45 3.61
CA GLU A 170 32.94 6.88 2.44
C GLU A 170 33.00 5.78 1.35
N PRO A 171 31.86 5.27 0.88
CA PRO A 171 30.49 5.61 1.28
C PRO A 171 30.13 5.06 2.68
N LEU A 172 29.34 5.82 3.44
CA LEU A 172 28.79 5.38 4.72
C LEU A 172 27.74 4.31 4.47
N ALA A 173 28.02 3.08 4.89
CA ALA A 173 27.10 1.95 4.81
C ALA A 173 26.24 1.85 6.07
N LEU A 174 24.94 2.04 5.92
CA LEU A 174 23.92 1.92 6.96
C LEU A 174 23.14 0.61 6.78
N ALA A 175 23.09 -0.21 7.82
CA ALA A 175 22.34 -1.48 7.82
C ALA A 175 21.28 -1.47 8.91
N ALA A 176 20.09 -1.98 8.60
CA ALA A 176 19.04 -2.19 9.59
C ALA A 176 19.41 -3.33 10.55
N THR A 177 19.28 -3.11 11.85
CA THR A 177 19.56 -4.14 12.89
C THR A 177 18.48 -5.22 12.93
N VAL A 178 17.25 -4.83 12.62
CA VAL A 178 16.10 -5.69 12.43
C VAL A 178 15.58 -5.55 11.00
N PRO A 179 14.95 -6.59 10.43
CA PRO A 179 14.33 -6.48 9.12
C PRO A 179 13.31 -5.34 9.06
N VAL A 180 13.29 -4.62 7.94
CA VAL A 180 12.32 -3.56 7.69
C VAL A 180 10.96 -4.19 7.44
N GLU A 181 10.02 -3.98 8.35
CA GLU A 181 8.66 -4.47 8.20
C GLU A 181 7.74 -3.43 7.56
N LEU A 182 7.15 -3.79 6.41
CA LEU A 182 6.16 -3.00 5.70
C LEU A 182 4.81 -3.72 5.75
N SER A 183 3.76 -3.07 6.26
CA SER A 183 2.41 -3.63 6.23
C SER A 183 1.56 -3.00 5.13
N GLY A 184 0.79 -3.86 4.46
CA GLY A 184 -0.22 -3.51 3.49
C GLY A 184 -1.53 -4.23 3.76
N LYS A 185 -2.62 -3.72 3.18
CA LYS A 185 -3.96 -4.32 3.25
C LYS A 185 -4.49 -4.66 1.86
N PRO A 186 -3.90 -5.66 1.17
CA PRO A 186 -4.31 -5.97 -0.18
C PRO A 186 -5.70 -6.62 -0.18
N SER A 187 -6.43 -6.40 -1.28
CA SER A 187 -7.75 -6.95 -1.57
C SER A 187 -7.69 -8.31 -2.29
N GLY A 188 -6.50 -8.71 -2.73
CA GLY A 188 -6.18 -9.98 -3.36
C GLY A 188 -4.70 -10.32 -3.13
N PHE A 189 -4.21 -11.43 -3.68
CA PHE A 189 -2.77 -11.67 -3.70
C PHE A 189 -2.36 -12.41 -4.99
N PRO A 190 -1.47 -11.82 -5.82
CA PRO A 190 -0.98 -10.44 -5.73
C PRO A 190 -2.13 -9.43 -5.90
N ASP A 191 -1.96 -8.22 -5.38
CA ASP A 191 -2.87 -7.11 -5.65
C ASP A 191 -2.06 -5.97 -6.26
N ASP A 192 -2.41 -5.64 -7.51
CA ASP A 192 -1.68 -4.73 -8.39
C ASP A 192 -1.70 -3.27 -7.93
N ARG A 193 -2.40 -2.98 -6.84
CA ARG A 193 -2.49 -1.65 -6.22
C ARG A 193 -2.21 -1.70 -4.72
N ALA A 194 -1.69 -2.82 -4.22
CA ALA A 194 -1.39 -2.95 -2.81
C ALA A 194 -0.35 -1.93 -2.37
N GLN A 195 -0.75 -1.10 -1.41
CA GLN A 195 0.12 -0.12 -0.78
C GLN A 195 0.61 -0.67 0.55
N TYR A 196 1.92 -0.54 0.75
CA TYR A 196 2.64 -0.92 1.94
C TYR A 196 3.28 0.32 2.54
N LYS A 197 3.33 0.34 3.86
CA LYS A 197 3.97 1.39 4.63
C LYS A 197 4.78 0.78 5.76
N LEU A 198 5.82 1.50 6.14
CA LEU A 198 6.60 1.19 7.32
C LEU A 198 5.71 1.15 8.57
N ASN A 199 5.84 0.07 9.36
CA ASN A 199 5.08 -0.09 10.61
C ASN A 199 5.56 0.86 11.69
N GLU A 200 6.87 0.92 11.85
CA GLU A 200 7.55 1.68 12.90
C GLU A 200 8.90 2.20 12.40
N ARG A 201 9.44 3.19 13.10
CA ARG A 201 10.76 3.73 12.79
C ARG A 201 11.80 2.61 12.93
N ILE A 202 12.62 2.41 11.89
CA ILE A 202 13.69 1.41 11.91
C ILE A 202 15.02 2.11 12.16
N GLU A 203 15.73 1.69 13.19
CA GLU A 203 17.08 2.18 13.47
C GLU A 203 18.09 1.51 12.52
N LEU A 204 19.04 2.31 12.05
CA LEU A 204 20.12 1.89 11.18
C LEU A 204 21.45 2.05 11.93
N THR A 205 22.34 1.10 11.71
CA THR A 205 23.68 1.07 12.30
C THR A 205 24.75 1.12 11.21
N ALA A 206 25.90 1.69 11.54
CA ALA A 206 27.07 1.72 10.65
C ALA A 206 28.34 1.63 11.49
N SER A 207 29.36 0.91 11.00
CA SER A 207 30.62 0.67 11.70
C SER A 207 31.50 1.92 11.87
N GLY A 208 31.20 3.02 11.18
CA GLY A 208 31.94 4.30 11.27
C GLY A 208 31.13 5.48 11.83
N LEU A 209 29.89 5.28 12.28
CA LEU A 209 29.08 6.38 12.80
C LEU A 209 29.48 6.70 14.26
N PRO A 210 29.84 7.94 14.63
CA PRO A 210 30.28 8.23 15.99
C PRO A 210 29.18 7.99 17.03
N LEU A 211 29.58 7.54 18.24
CA LEU A 211 28.70 7.33 19.39
C LEU A 211 27.95 8.63 19.73
N GLY A 212 26.65 8.67 19.40
CA GLY A 212 25.77 9.83 19.59
C GLY A 212 25.00 10.23 18.34
N TYR A 213 25.50 9.87 17.16
CA TYR A 213 24.75 10.00 15.92
C TYR A 213 23.83 8.81 15.74
N LYS A 214 22.63 9.07 15.20
CA LYS A 214 21.64 8.05 14.89
C LYS A 214 21.25 8.13 13.43
N ALA A 215 21.06 6.98 12.82
CA ALA A 215 20.47 6.83 11.51
C ALA A 215 19.18 6.01 11.62
N SER A 216 18.17 6.35 10.83
CA SER A 216 16.89 5.63 10.86
C SER A 216 16.06 5.86 9.61
N ILE A 217 15.23 4.88 9.29
CA ILE A 217 14.15 5.00 8.30
C ILE A 217 12.89 5.43 9.03
N VAL A 218 12.31 6.56 8.61
CA VAL A 218 11.06 7.08 9.22
C VAL A 218 9.84 6.90 8.32
N LYS A 219 10.04 6.82 6.99
CA LYS A 219 8.97 6.48 6.05
C LYS A 219 9.50 5.64 4.92
N PHE A 220 8.73 4.62 4.56
CA PHE A 220 8.97 3.79 3.41
C PHE A 220 7.62 3.44 2.76
N PRO A 221 7.12 4.27 1.84
CA PRO A 221 5.96 3.95 1.01
C PRO A 221 6.39 2.98 -0.10
N LEU A 222 5.71 1.85 -0.21
CA LEU A 222 5.95 0.87 -1.27
C LEU A 222 4.62 0.49 -1.91
N GLN A 223 4.58 0.44 -3.22
CA GLN A 223 3.44 -0.01 -4.00
C GLN A 223 3.86 -1.27 -4.76
N VAL A 224 3.02 -2.30 -4.67
CA VAL A 224 3.14 -3.48 -5.51
C VAL A 224 2.26 -3.26 -6.74
N LYS A 225 2.78 -3.64 -7.90
CA LYS A 225 2.07 -3.63 -9.17
C LYS A 225 2.22 -5.02 -9.80
N GLY A 226 1.11 -5.63 -10.18
CA GLY A 226 1.12 -6.91 -10.89
C GLY A 226 1.84 -6.77 -12.22
N LEU A 227 2.53 -7.85 -12.58
CA LEU A 227 3.14 -8.03 -13.89
C LEU A 227 2.12 -8.59 -14.89
#